data_AF-A0A1U9X6Z6-F1
#
_entry.id   AF-A0A1U9X6Z6-F1
#
_cell.length_a   1.000
_cell.length_b   1.000
_cell.length_c   1.000
_cell.angle_alpha   90.00
_cell.angle_beta   90.00
_cell.angle_gamma   90.00
#
_symmetry.space_group_name_H-M   'P 1'
#
loop_
_entity.id
_entity.type
_entity.pdbx_description
1 polymer ?
#
loop_
_entity_poly.entity_id
_entity_poly.type
_entity_poly.pdbx_seq_one_letter_code
_entity_poly.pdbx_strand_id
1 'polypeptide(L)'
;VENLFYNMIARRKTLQNSADDYGKIVDLLSRMAIHHNTVSFSCRKHGAVKADVHSVVSPSRLDSIRSVYGVSVAKNLMKVEVSSSDPSGCTFDMEGFISNSNYVAKKTILVLFINDRLVECSALKRAIEIVYAATLPKASKPFVYMSINLPREHVDINIHPTKKEVSLLNQEIIIEMIQSEVESKLRNANDTRTFQEQKV
;
A
#
# COMPACT_ATOMS: atom_id res chain seq x y z
N VAL A 1 -1.68 18.37 -20.34
CA VAL A 1 -2.65 19.41 -19.92
C VAL A 1 -1.87 20.67 -19.62
N GLU A 2 -2.21 21.76 -20.28
CA GLU A 2 -1.60 23.08 -20.05
C GLU A 2 -2.59 23.98 -19.32
N ASN A 3 -2.08 24.90 -18.48
CA ASN A 3 -2.89 25.90 -17.76
C ASN A 3 -4.05 25.31 -16.93
N LEU A 4 -3.78 24.32 -16.08
CA LEU A 4 -4.78 23.73 -15.19
C LEU A 4 -5.48 24.79 -14.31
N PHE A 5 -6.81 24.78 -14.29
CA PHE A 5 -7.67 25.75 -13.59
C PHE A 5 -7.58 27.22 -14.07
N TYR A 6 -7.15 27.48 -15.32
CA TYR A 6 -7.09 28.84 -15.86
C TYR A 6 -8.43 29.61 -15.76
N ASN A 7 -9.55 28.91 -15.96
CA ASN A 7 -10.91 29.45 -15.89
C ASN A 7 -11.56 29.34 -14.48
N MET A 8 -10.85 28.82 -13.48
CA MET A 8 -11.34 28.64 -12.11
C MET A 8 -10.37 29.26 -11.10
N ILE A 9 -10.45 30.59 -10.97
CA ILE A 9 -9.54 31.41 -10.13
C ILE A 9 -9.45 30.89 -8.69
N ALA A 10 -10.56 30.50 -8.08
CA ALA A 10 -10.59 29.96 -6.71
C ALA A 10 -9.76 28.67 -6.56
N ARG A 11 -9.89 27.72 -7.50
CA ARG A 11 -9.10 26.46 -7.50
C ARG A 11 -7.65 26.69 -7.89
N ARG A 12 -7.38 27.66 -8.75
CA ARG A 12 -6.02 28.05 -9.08
C ARG A 12 -5.28 28.61 -7.85
N LYS A 13 -5.97 29.39 -7.00
CA LYS A 13 -5.40 29.90 -5.74
C LYS A 13 -5.05 28.81 -4.73
N THR A 14 -5.67 27.62 -4.80
CA THR A 14 -5.31 26.50 -3.92
C THR A 14 -4.06 25.75 -4.38
N LEU A 15 -3.64 25.89 -5.65
CA LEU A 15 -2.39 25.32 -6.21
C LEU A 15 -1.16 26.18 -5.84
N GLN A 16 -1.04 26.59 -4.57
CA GLN A 16 0.01 27.53 -4.15
C GLN A 16 1.39 26.88 -4.03
N ASN A 17 1.49 25.58 -3.74
CA ASN A 17 2.78 24.91 -3.57
C ASN A 17 2.99 23.77 -4.58
N SER A 18 3.62 24.11 -5.70
CA SER A 18 3.96 23.16 -6.76
C SER A 18 4.83 21.97 -6.30
N ALA A 19 5.66 22.15 -5.26
CA ALA A 19 6.51 21.08 -4.75
C ALA A 19 5.69 20.00 -4.02
N ASP A 20 4.72 20.42 -3.19
CA ASP A 20 3.85 19.51 -2.45
C ASP A 20 2.93 18.73 -3.40
N ASP A 21 2.39 19.38 -4.43
CA ASP A 21 1.51 18.74 -5.40
C ASP A 21 2.27 17.76 -6.30
N TYR A 22 3.51 18.08 -6.69
CA TYR A 22 4.36 17.13 -7.40
C TYR A 22 4.65 15.88 -6.57
N GLY A 23 4.93 16.04 -5.27
CA GLY A 23 5.11 14.91 -4.36
C GLY A 23 3.90 13.98 -4.31
N LYS A 24 2.67 14.53 -4.33
CA LYS A 24 1.43 13.74 -4.39
C LYS A 24 1.28 12.98 -5.71
N ILE A 25 1.68 13.58 -6.83
CA ILE A 25 1.66 12.93 -8.15
C ILE A 25 2.65 11.76 -8.18
N VAL A 26 3.87 11.98 -7.68
CA VAL A 26 4.91 10.95 -7.57
C VAL A 26 4.43 9.80 -6.67
N ASP A 27 3.84 10.09 -5.52
CA ASP A 27 3.29 9.06 -4.61
C ASP A 27 2.16 8.24 -5.28
N LEU A 28 1.22 8.91 -5.96
CA LEU A 28 0.16 8.23 -6.70
C LEU A 28 0.72 7.30 -7.78
N LEU A 29 1.64 7.81 -8.62
CA LEU A 29 2.23 7.02 -9.70
C LEU A 29 3.10 5.88 -9.16
N SER A 30 3.78 6.07 -8.04
CA SER A 30 4.55 5.01 -7.38
C SER A 30 3.65 3.84 -6.95
N ARG A 31 2.48 4.14 -6.38
CA ARG A 31 1.50 3.12 -5.96
C ARG A 31 0.91 2.37 -7.16
N MET A 32 0.53 3.09 -8.21
CA MET A 32 0.03 2.48 -9.45
C MET A 32 1.11 1.62 -10.13
N ALA A 33 2.36 2.08 -10.12
CA ALA A 33 3.49 1.40 -10.75
C ALA A 33 3.80 0.05 -10.10
N ILE A 34 3.66 -0.08 -8.78
CA ILE A 34 3.82 -1.38 -8.12
C ILE A 34 2.59 -2.28 -8.29
N HIS A 35 1.41 -1.70 -8.49
CA HIS A 35 0.17 -2.47 -8.66
C HIS A 35 -0.08 -2.95 -10.10
N HIS A 36 0.46 -2.29 -11.11
CA HIS A 36 0.35 -2.72 -12.50
C HIS A 36 1.71 -3.10 -13.05
N ASN A 37 2.22 -4.26 -12.65
CA ASN A 37 3.54 -4.76 -13.07
C ASN A 37 3.63 -5.17 -14.54
N THR A 38 2.50 -5.20 -15.26
CA THR A 38 2.41 -5.44 -16.71
C THR A 38 2.62 -4.17 -17.54
N VAL A 39 2.72 -3.00 -16.90
CA VAL A 39 2.87 -1.69 -17.55
C VAL A 39 4.07 -0.94 -16.97
N SER A 40 4.82 -0.25 -17.82
CA SER A 40 5.92 0.63 -17.39
C SER A 40 5.42 2.04 -17.07
N PHE A 41 5.87 2.61 -15.95
CA PHE A 41 5.56 3.98 -15.55
C PHE A 41 6.82 4.85 -15.57
N SER A 42 6.66 6.10 -15.98
CA SER A 42 7.73 7.12 -15.89
C SER A 42 7.14 8.47 -15.50
N CYS A 43 7.63 9.06 -14.41
CA CYS A 43 7.29 10.40 -13.97
C CYS A 43 8.57 11.22 -13.80
N ARG A 44 8.64 12.39 -14.44
CA ARG A 44 9.78 13.30 -14.30
C ARG A 44 9.31 14.74 -14.19
N LYS A 45 10.03 15.52 -13.39
CA LYS A 45 9.85 16.97 -13.34
C LYS A 45 10.40 17.60 -14.62
N HIS A 46 9.79 18.70 -15.05
CA HIS A 46 10.30 19.44 -16.20
C HIS A 46 11.74 19.89 -15.97
N GLY A 47 12.62 19.68 -16.97
CA GLY A 47 14.05 19.97 -16.89
C GLY A 47 14.88 18.98 -16.06
N ALA A 48 14.27 18.00 -15.38
CA ALA A 48 15.01 16.98 -14.65
C ALA A 48 15.55 15.91 -15.61
N VAL A 49 16.83 15.54 -15.39
CA VAL A 49 17.50 14.49 -16.18
C VAL A 49 17.00 13.09 -15.80
N LYS A 50 16.69 12.89 -14.52
CA LYS A 50 16.22 11.61 -13.98
C LYS A 50 14.71 11.66 -13.72
N ALA A 51 14.06 10.52 -13.93
CA ALA A 51 12.68 10.31 -13.52
C ALA A 51 12.62 10.02 -12.01
N ASP A 52 11.63 10.60 -11.33
CA ASP A 52 11.34 10.36 -9.91
C ASP A 52 10.58 9.05 -9.69
N VAL A 53 9.78 8.64 -10.68
CA VAL A 53 9.20 7.30 -10.75
C VAL A 53 9.66 6.67 -12.05
N HIS A 54 10.28 5.50 -11.96
CA HIS A 54 10.57 4.67 -13.12
C HIS A 54 10.30 3.22 -12.75
N SER A 55 9.34 2.61 -13.43
CA SER A 55 9.09 1.17 -13.36
C SER A 55 9.12 0.58 -14.75
N VAL A 56 9.66 -0.63 -14.82
CA VAL A 56 9.62 -1.48 -16.01
C VAL A 56 8.69 -2.66 -15.76
N VAL A 57 8.19 -3.26 -16.84
CA VAL A 57 7.42 -4.49 -16.76
C VAL A 57 8.23 -5.52 -15.98
N SER A 58 7.64 -6.08 -14.93
CA SER A 58 8.32 -6.94 -13.97
C SER A 58 7.52 -8.22 -13.77
N PRO A 59 8.18 -9.39 -13.74
CA PRO A 59 7.49 -10.68 -13.59
C PRO A 59 6.89 -10.83 -12.18
N SER A 60 7.47 -10.18 -11.17
CA SER A 60 6.99 -10.24 -9.80
C SER A 60 6.65 -8.85 -9.24
N ARG A 61 5.64 -8.82 -8.37
CA ARG A 61 5.28 -7.63 -7.59
C ARG A 61 6.45 -7.10 -6.76
N LEU A 62 7.23 -8.01 -6.19
CA LEU A 62 8.38 -7.68 -5.34
C LEU A 62 9.45 -6.94 -6.15
N ASP A 63 9.68 -7.33 -7.40
CA ASP A 63 10.60 -6.62 -8.30
C ASP A 63 10.09 -5.21 -8.65
N SER A 64 8.78 -5.05 -8.87
CA SER A 64 8.19 -3.72 -9.06
C SER A 64 8.37 -2.83 -7.82
N ILE A 65 8.14 -3.39 -6.62
CA ILE A 65 8.38 -2.65 -5.36
C ILE A 65 9.86 -2.30 -5.22
N ARG A 66 10.78 -3.20 -5.58
CA ARG A 66 12.22 -2.94 -5.59
C ARG A 66 12.59 -1.79 -6.52
N SER A 67 12.01 -1.73 -7.71
CA SER A 67 12.27 -0.68 -8.70
C SER A 67 11.79 0.69 -8.24
N VAL A 68 10.63 0.74 -7.58
CA VAL A 68 9.95 2.01 -7.25
C VAL A 68 10.30 2.51 -5.85
N TYR A 69 10.23 1.65 -4.83
CA TYR A 69 10.49 2.00 -3.43
C TYR A 69 11.92 1.66 -2.98
N GLY A 70 12.70 1.01 -3.84
CA GLY A 70 14.11 0.72 -3.62
C GLY A 70 14.41 -0.64 -2.98
N VAL A 71 15.68 -1.02 -3.06
CA VAL A 71 16.19 -2.33 -2.62
C VAL A 71 16.03 -2.55 -1.12
N SER A 72 16.18 -1.49 -0.32
CA SER A 72 16.05 -1.55 1.14
C SER A 72 14.64 -1.98 1.57
N VAL A 73 13.60 -1.49 0.90
CA VAL A 73 12.21 -1.88 1.17
C VAL A 73 12.03 -3.35 0.78
N ALA A 74 12.30 -3.68 -0.49
CA ALA A 74 12.05 -5.01 -1.03
C ALA A 74 12.77 -6.15 -0.29
N LYS A 75 14.00 -5.92 0.21
CA LYS A 75 14.76 -6.92 0.98
C LYS A 75 14.09 -7.27 2.32
N ASN A 76 13.32 -6.34 2.87
CA ASN A 76 12.70 -6.49 4.18
C ASN A 76 11.21 -6.83 4.09
N LEU A 77 10.71 -7.28 2.94
CA LEU A 77 9.31 -7.67 2.77
C LEU A 77 9.09 -9.17 2.99
N MET A 78 7.94 -9.49 3.56
CA MET A 78 7.42 -10.84 3.74
C MET A 78 6.05 -10.92 3.07
N LYS A 79 5.81 -12.02 2.35
CA LYS A 79 4.53 -12.27 1.69
C LYS A 79 3.46 -12.67 2.72
N VAL A 80 2.27 -12.12 2.57
CA VAL A 80 1.07 -12.45 3.35
C VAL A 80 -0.07 -12.71 2.39
N GLU A 81 -0.83 -13.76 2.64
CA GLU A 81 -1.99 -14.14 1.82
C GLU A 81 -3.13 -14.50 2.77
N VAL A 82 -4.32 -13.98 2.49
CA VAL A 82 -5.54 -14.27 3.26
C VAL A 82 -6.64 -14.56 2.26
N SER A 83 -7.26 -15.73 2.36
CA SER A 83 -8.43 -16.10 1.56
C SER A 83 -9.55 -16.51 2.50
N SER A 84 -10.72 -15.90 2.35
CA SER A 84 -11.94 -16.32 3.02
C SER A 84 -12.93 -16.80 1.99
N SER A 85 -13.42 -18.02 2.16
CA SER A 85 -14.43 -18.64 1.30
C SER A 85 -15.71 -18.95 2.08
N ASP A 86 -16.03 -18.15 3.10
CA ASP A 86 -17.21 -18.39 3.94
C ASP A 86 -18.51 -18.16 3.12
N PRO A 87 -19.37 -19.19 2.98
CA PRO A 87 -20.69 -19.06 2.35
C PRO A 87 -21.62 -18.06 3.06
N SER A 88 -21.31 -17.67 4.30
CA SER A 88 -22.14 -16.78 5.12
C SER A 88 -22.04 -15.28 4.79
N GLY A 89 -21.17 -14.89 3.84
CA GLY A 89 -21.23 -13.57 3.19
C GLY A 89 -19.94 -12.74 3.16
N CYS A 90 -18.77 -13.33 3.39
CA CYS A 90 -17.49 -12.60 3.26
C CYS A 90 -16.48 -13.43 2.46
N THR A 91 -16.66 -13.45 1.14
CA THR A 91 -15.69 -14.01 0.22
C THR A 91 -14.72 -12.93 -0.25
N PHE A 92 -13.42 -13.09 0.03
CA PHE A 92 -12.38 -12.23 -0.49
C PHE A 92 -11.04 -12.95 -0.53
N ASP A 93 -10.19 -12.53 -1.45
CA ASP A 93 -8.80 -12.95 -1.56
C ASP A 93 -7.90 -11.73 -1.40
N MET A 94 -6.90 -11.82 -0.54
CA MET A 94 -5.90 -10.78 -0.32
C MET A 94 -4.51 -11.35 -0.54
N GLU A 95 -3.76 -10.72 -1.44
CA GLU A 95 -2.32 -10.89 -1.55
C GLU A 95 -1.60 -9.62 -1.06
N GLY A 96 -0.49 -9.80 -0.36
CA GLY A 96 0.22 -8.66 0.21
C GLY A 96 1.68 -8.90 0.51
N PHE A 97 2.38 -7.78 0.73
CA PHE A 97 3.75 -7.74 1.22
C PHE A 97 3.81 -6.79 2.41
N ILE A 98 4.35 -7.28 3.52
CA ILE A 98 4.49 -6.52 4.76
C ILE A 98 5.96 -6.47 5.17
N SER A 99 6.39 -5.36 5.76
CA SER A 99 7.78 -5.21 6.20
C SER A 99 8.10 -6.01 7.47
N ASN A 100 9.29 -6.59 7.56
CA ASN A 100 9.77 -7.26 8.76
C ASN A 100 10.39 -6.30 9.79
N SER A 101 10.93 -6.85 10.88
CA SER A 101 11.54 -6.10 11.99
C SER A 101 12.81 -5.33 11.65
N ASN A 102 13.43 -5.59 10.50
CA ASN A 102 14.63 -4.88 10.05
C ASN A 102 14.31 -3.61 9.26
N TYR A 103 13.06 -3.44 8.83
CA TYR A 103 12.63 -2.21 8.17
C TYR A 103 12.36 -1.10 9.19
N VAL A 104 13.06 0.02 9.04
CA VAL A 104 12.87 1.20 9.87
C VAL A 104 12.52 2.39 8.98
N ALA A 105 11.40 3.03 9.27
CA ALA A 105 10.95 4.22 8.57
C ALA A 105 10.34 5.25 9.52
N LYS A 106 10.25 6.49 9.06
CA LYS A 106 9.64 7.59 9.83
C LYS A 106 8.11 7.61 9.74
N LYS A 107 7.55 7.00 8.68
CA LYS A 107 6.12 7.03 8.37
C LYS A 107 5.69 5.68 7.81
N THR A 108 4.50 5.23 8.23
CA THR A 108 3.81 4.08 7.67
C THR A 108 3.38 4.35 6.24
N ILE A 109 3.74 3.45 5.33
CA ILE A 109 3.29 3.46 3.95
C ILE A 109 2.32 2.29 3.80
N LEU A 110 1.04 2.60 3.61
CA LEU A 110 0.03 1.62 3.23
C LEU A 110 -0.37 1.87 1.79
N VAL A 111 -0.13 0.88 0.94
CA VAL A 111 -0.59 0.82 -0.44
C VAL A 111 -1.66 -0.26 -0.52
N LEU A 112 -2.92 0.16 -0.59
CA LEU A 112 -4.08 -0.73 -0.60
C LEU A 112 -4.79 -0.63 -1.94
N PHE A 113 -4.94 -1.77 -2.59
CA PHE A 113 -5.76 -1.92 -3.78
C PHE A 113 -6.96 -2.80 -3.49
N ILE A 114 -8.12 -2.40 -4.01
CA ILE A 114 -9.35 -3.17 -3.94
C ILE A 114 -9.92 -3.26 -5.35
N ASN A 115 -10.03 -4.47 -5.91
CA ASN A 115 -10.48 -4.70 -7.29
C ASN A 115 -9.79 -3.76 -8.30
N ASP A 116 -8.46 -3.75 -8.26
CA ASP A 116 -7.56 -2.93 -9.08
C ASP A 116 -7.64 -1.40 -8.87
N ARG A 117 -8.29 -0.94 -7.80
CA ARG A 117 -8.38 0.50 -7.47
C ARG A 117 -7.58 0.83 -6.25
N LEU A 118 -6.81 1.91 -6.32
CA LEU A 118 -6.13 2.47 -5.16
C LEU A 118 -7.17 3.05 -4.19
N VAL A 119 -7.22 2.51 -2.97
CA VAL A 119 -8.16 2.91 -1.92
C VAL A 119 -7.40 3.41 -0.68
N GLU A 120 -7.93 4.45 -0.05
CA GLU A 120 -7.47 4.89 1.27
C GLU A 120 -8.39 4.29 2.34
N CYS A 121 -7.84 3.51 3.28
CA CYS A 121 -8.57 2.95 4.41
C CYS A 121 -7.84 3.28 5.72
N SER A 122 -8.33 4.28 6.45
CA SER A 122 -7.74 4.73 7.71
C SER A 122 -7.89 3.70 8.83
N ALA A 123 -9.03 2.97 8.86
CA ALA A 123 -9.29 1.91 9.82
C ALA A 123 -8.27 0.76 9.69
N LEU A 124 -8.07 0.24 8.46
CA LEU A 124 -7.09 -0.82 8.20
C LEU A 124 -5.66 -0.35 8.53
N LYS A 125 -5.31 0.88 8.13
CA LYS A 125 -4.00 1.45 8.45
C LYS A 125 -3.75 1.48 9.96
N ARG A 126 -4.72 1.93 10.74
CA ARG A 126 -4.61 2.01 12.20
C ARG A 126 -4.51 0.62 12.82
N ALA A 127 -5.32 -0.34 12.37
CA ALA A 127 -5.27 -1.71 12.85
C ALA A 127 -3.89 -2.33 12.66
N ILE A 128 -3.28 -2.17 11.48
CA ILE A 128 -1.94 -2.67 11.21
C ILE A 128 -0.88 -1.96 12.07
N GLU A 129 -0.96 -0.63 12.20
CA GLU A 129 -0.03 0.12 13.06
C GLU A 129 -0.06 -0.36 14.52
N ILE A 130 -1.23 -0.73 15.04
CA ILE A 130 -1.39 -1.28 16.40
C ILE A 130 -0.66 -2.63 16.52
N VAL A 131 -0.86 -3.55 15.57
CA VAL A 131 -0.18 -4.86 15.57
C VAL A 131 1.33 -4.72 15.50
N TYR A 132 1.82 -3.82 14.65
CA TYR A 132 3.26 -3.54 14.53
C TYR A 132 3.82 -2.90 15.79
N ALA A 133 3.11 -1.96 16.42
CA ALA A 133 3.56 -1.35 17.66
C ALA A 133 3.62 -2.36 18.81
N ALA A 134 2.68 -3.31 18.87
CA ALA A 134 2.64 -4.35 19.89
C ALA A 134 3.72 -5.43 19.68
N THR A 135 3.94 -5.84 18.44
CA THR A 135 4.86 -6.95 18.11
C THR A 135 6.29 -6.47 17.90
N LEU A 136 6.47 -5.30 17.28
CA LEU A 136 7.76 -4.75 16.84
C LEU A 136 7.90 -3.26 17.18
N PRO A 137 8.12 -2.88 18.46
CA PRO A 137 8.19 -1.47 18.86
C PRO A 137 9.22 -0.63 18.09
N LYS A 138 10.37 -1.23 17.74
CA LYS A 138 11.45 -0.58 16.96
C LYS A 138 11.11 -0.40 15.48
N ALA A 139 10.16 -1.16 14.94
CA ALA A 139 9.72 -1.14 13.54
C ALA A 139 8.22 -0.81 13.43
N SER A 140 7.73 0.10 14.28
CA SER A 140 6.31 0.45 14.40
C SER A 140 5.71 1.20 13.20
N LYS A 141 6.54 1.57 12.21
CA LYS A 141 6.13 2.28 10.98
C LYS A 141 6.38 1.40 9.75
N PRO A 142 5.46 0.48 9.43
CA PRO A 142 5.69 -0.51 8.40
C PRO A 142 5.53 0.03 6.98
N PHE A 143 6.10 -0.71 6.04
CA PHE A 143 5.68 -0.68 4.65
C PHE A 143 4.70 -1.84 4.43
N VAL A 144 3.56 -1.54 3.82
CA VAL A 144 2.49 -2.48 3.57
C VAL A 144 1.97 -2.29 2.17
N TYR A 145 1.96 -3.36 1.39
CA TYR A 145 1.24 -3.48 0.14
C TYR A 145 0.18 -4.57 0.30
N MET A 146 -1.06 -4.29 -0.09
CA MET A 146 -2.17 -5.24 -0.07
C MET A 146 -3.02 -5.05 -1.33
N SER A 147 -3.38 -6.14 -1.98
CA SER A 147 -4.34 -6.19 -3.07
C SER A 147 -5.47 -7.14 -2.66
N ILE A 148 -6.65 -6.57 -2.45
CA ILE A 148 -7.85 -7.28 -2.07
C ILE A 148 -8.72 -7.44 -3.31
N ASN A 149 -9.10 -8.67 -3.61
CA ASN A 149 -10.08 -9.01 -4.63
C ASN A 149 -11.35 -9.50 -3.93
N LEU A 150 -12.48 -8.88 -4.23
CA LEU A 150 -13.77 -9.31 -3.71
C LEU A 150 -14.89 -9.18 -4.74
N PRO A 151 -15.98 -9.95 -4.63
CA PRO A 151 -17.12 -9.85 -5.52
C PRO A 151 -17.67 -8.42 -5.56
N ARG A 152 -18.03 -7.94 -6.76
CA ARG A 152 -18.48 -6.55 -6.99
C ARG A 152 -19.69 -6.16 -6.14
N GLU A 153 -20.51 -7.12 -5.78
CA GLU A 153 -21.71 -6.95 -4.94
C GLU A 153 -21.37 -6.53 -3.50
N HIS A 154 -20.15 -6.81 -3.04
CA HIS A 154 -19.69 -6.52 -1.68
C HIS A 154 -18.88 -5.20 -1.60
N VAL A 155 -18.78 -4.46 -2.71
CA VAL A 155 -18.09 -3.18 -2.82
C VAL A 155 -19.09 -2.08 -3.19
N ASP A 156 -19.41 -1.16 -2.26
CA ASP A 156 -20.12 0.06 -2.66
C ASP A 156 -19.12 1.14 -3.06
N ILE A 157 -19.09 1.39 -4.37
CA ILE A 157 -18.17 2.30 -5.06
C ILE A 157 -18.77 3.71 -5.18
N ASN A 158 -20.05 3.92 -4.85
CA ASN A 158 -20.79 5.13 -5.18
C ASN A 158 -20.75 6.25 -4.13
N ILE A 159 -19.90 6.15 -3.10
CA ILE A 159 -20.01 7.02 -1.93
C ILE A 159 -19.25 8.36 -2.07
N HIS A 160 -18.21 8.46 -2.90
CA HIS A 160 -17.46 9.72 -3.05
C HIS A 160 -17.17 10.09 -4.52
N PRO A 161 -17.28 11.38 -4.92
CA PRO A 161 -17.06 11.83 -6.31
C PRO A 161 -15.66 11.52 -6.88
N THR A 162 -14.65 11.29 -6.02
CA THR A 162 -13.29 10.89 -6.42
C THR A 162 -13.03 9.38 -6.35
N LYS A 163 -13.99 8.58 -5.86
CA LYS A 163 -13.89 7.11 -5.68
C LYS A 163 -12.66 6.65 -4.88
N LYS A 164 -12.08 7.52 -4.06
CA LYS A 164 -10.89 7.25 -3.23
C LYS A 164 -11.18 6.47 -1.94
N GLU A 165 -12.42 6.57 -1.47
CA GLU A 165 -12.93 5.87 -0.32
C GLU A 165 -14.00 4.90 -0.80
N VAL A 166 -13.91 3.67 -0.33
CA VAL A 166 -14.81 2.57 -0.69
C VAL A 166 -15.37 2.04 0.62
N SER A 167 -16.69 1.92 0.72
CA SER A 167 -17.28 1.19 1.83
C SER A 167 -17.33 -0.28 1.44
N LEU A 168 -16.67 -1.11 2.23
CA LEU A 168 -16.70 -2.55 2.07
C LEU A 168 -17.84 -3.10 2.89
N LEU A 169 -18.65 -3.97 2.27
CA LEU A 169 -19.53 -4.82 3.05
C LEU A 169 -18.64 -5.71 3.93
N ASN A 170 -18.97 -5.82 5.22
CA ASN A 170 -18.17 -6.58 6.20
C ASN A 170 -16.74 -6.05 6.42
N GLN A 171 -16.53 -4.73 6.27
CA GLN A 171 -15.22 -4.09 6.46
C GLN A 171 -14.53 -4.51 7.77
N GLU A 172 -15.26 -4.55 8.88
CA GLU A 172 -14.70 -4.90 10.20
C GLU A 172 -14.14 -6.32 10.23
N ILE A 173 -14.91 -7.27 9.69
CA ILE A 173 -14.55 -8.69 9.59
C ILE A 173 -13.31 -8.87 8.70
N ILE A 174 -13.26 -8.18 7.55
CA ILE A 174 -12.09 -8.20 6.65
C ILE A 174 -10.85 -7.64 7.37
N ILE A 175 -10.99 -6.51 8.06
CA ILE A 175 -9.87 -5.90 8.80
C ILE A 175 -9.38 -6.85 9.90
N GLU A 176 -10.27 -7.47 10.66
CA GLU A 176 -9.92 -8.41 11.74
C GLU A 176 -9.16 -9.62 11.20
N MET A 177 -9.62 -10.23 10.11
CA MET A 177 -8.92 -11.36 9.48
C MET A 177 -7.53 -10.97 8.98
N ILE A 178 -7.41 -9.82 8.30
CA ILE A 178 -6.11 -9.32 7.83
C ILE A 178 -5.20 -9.03 9.03
N GLN A 179 -5.74 -8.42 10.09
CA GLN A 179 -4.99 -8.08 11.29
C GLN A 179 -4.43 -9.35 11.97
N SER A 180 -5.27 -10.37 12.14
CA SER A 180 -4.89 -11.64 12.75
C SER A 180 -3.80 -12.36 11.96
N GLU A 181 -3.91 -12.42 10.63
CA GLU A 181 -2.88 -13.04 9.79
C GLU A 181 -1.56 -12.25 9.83
N VAL A 182 -1.62 -10.91 9.77
CA VAL A 182 -0.43 -10.07 9.89
C VAL A 182 0.26 -10.29 11.24
N GLU A 183 -0.51 -10.35 12.33
CA GLU A 183 0.03 -10.61 13.67
C GLU A 183 0.71 -11.99 13.74
N SER A 184 0.02 -13.03 13.27
CA SER A 184 0.55 -14.40 13.20
C SER A 184 1.88 -14.42 12.42
N LYS A 185 1.91 -13.79 11.25
CA LYS A 185 3.11 -13.74 10.40
C LYS A 185 4.28 -13.04 11.09
N LEU A 186 4.03 -11.93 11.76
CA LEU A 186 5.06 -11.16 12.47
C LEU A 186 5.61 -11.94 13.67
N ARG A 187 4.75 -12.60 14.45
CA ARG A 187 5.17 -13.44 15.58
C ARG A 187 6.07 -14.59 15.12
N ASN A 188 5.62 -15.35 14.11
CA ASN A 188 6.39 -16.46 13.55
C ASN A 188 7.77 -16.03 13.02
N ALA A 189 7.83 -14.88 12.34
CA ALA A 189 9.10 -14.32 11.85
C ALA A 189 10.03 -13.88 12.99
N ASN A 190 9.47 -13.39 14.09
CA ASN A 190 10.24 -12.95 15.25
C ASN A 190 10.78 -14.13 16.08
N ASP A 191 9.99 -15.20 16.22
CA ASP A 191 10.42 -16.42 16.91
C ASP A 191 11.60 -17.06 16.18
N THR A 192 11.50 -17.21 14.86
CA THR A 192 12.58 -17.75 14.01
C THR A 192 13.90 -17.00 14.21
N ARG A 193 13.84 -15.69 14.41
CA ARG A 193 15.02 -14.85 14.68
C ARG A 193 15.59 -15.08 16.08
N THR A 194 14.74 -15.16 17.09
CA THR A 194 15.17 -15.40 18.48
C THR A 194 15.93 -16.73 18.60
N PHE A 195 15.49 -17.76 17.87
CA PHE A 195 16.19 -19.05 17.80
C PHE A 195 17.55 -18.99 17.07
N GLN A 196 17.73 -18.08 16.11
CA GLN A 196 19.01 -17.89 15.43
C GLN A 196 20.00 -17.07 16.28
N GLU A 197 19.53 -16.03 16.98
CA GLU A 197 20.38 -15.22 17.86
C GLU A 197 20.90 -16.00 19.08
N GLN A 198 20.18 -17.03 19.56
CA GLN A 198 20.61 -17.90 20.66
C GLN A 198 21.62 -18.99 20.25
N LYS A 199 21.83 -19.22 18.95
CA LYS A 199 22.75 -20.26 18.43
C LYS A 199 24.13 -19.72 18.01
N VAL A 200 24.42 -18.46 18.29
CA VAL A 200 25.70 -17.79 17.99
C VAL A 200 26.53 -17.64 19.25
#